data_AF-A0A8S0VCQ2-F1
#
_entry.id   AF-A0A8S0VCQ2-F1
#
_cell.length_a   1.000
_cell.length_b   1.000
_cell.length_c   1.000
_cell.angle_alpha   90.00
_cell.angle_beta   90.00
_cell.angle_gamma   90.00
#
_symmetry.space_group_name_H-M   'P 1'
#
loop_
_entity.id
_entity.type
_entity.pdbx_description
1 polymer ?
#
loop_
_entity_poly.entity_id
_entity_poly.type
_entity_poly.pdbx_seq_one_letter_code
_entity_poly.pdbx_strand_id
1 'polypeptide(L)'
;MPNLYVRAVPPTDLNRNTEWFTYPGVWITYILILFFSWLMVLSVFGCSSGMAWTIVHLCHFIVTYQFFHWKKGTPFAEDQGVYNRLTWWEQIENGKQLTRNRKFLTVVPVVL
;
A
#
# COMPACT_ATOMS: atom_id res chain seq x y z
N MET A 1 -21.90 -7.30 -40.94
CA MET A 1 -21.19 -6.08 -40.51
C MET A 1 -19.99 -6.52 -39.70
N PRO A 2 -18.75 -6.16 -40.09
CA PRO A 2 -17.57 -6.53 -39.32
C PRO A 2 -17.52 -5.70 -38.03
N ASN A 3 -17.21 -6.36 -36.91
CA ASN A 3 -17.05 -5.72 -35.61
C ASN A 3 -15.79 -4.82 -35.62
N LEU A 4 -15.98 -3.53 -35.86
CA LEU A 4 -14.95 -2.49 -35.83
C LEU A 4 -14.69 -2.01 -34.39
N TYR A 5 -14.46 -2.92 -33.45
CA TYR A 5 -14.02 -2.52 -32.12
C TYR A 5 -12.53 -2.19 -32.16
N VAL A 6 -12.19 -0.90 -32.12
CA VAL A 6 -10.83 -0.45 -31.87
C VAL A 6 -10.47 -0.81 -30.44
N ARG A 7 -9.46 -1.66 -30.26
CA ARG A 7 -8.88 -1.94 -28.94
C ARG A 7 -8.09 -0.71 -28.52
N ALA A 8 -8.67 0.13 -27.66
CA ALA A 8 -7.94 1.24 -27.05
C ALA A 8 -6.80 0.67 -26.21
N VAL A 9 -5.58 1.14 -26.46
CA VAL A 9 -4.43 0.83 -25.60
C VAL A 9 -4.68 1.54 -24.27
N PRO A 10 -4.61 0.84 -23.13
CA PRO A 10 -4.76 1.49 -21.84
C PRO A 10 -3.70 2.58 -21.68
N PRO A 11 -4.06 3.75 -21.14
CA PRO A 11 -3.09 4.81 -20.91
C PRO A 11 -1.98 4.30 -19.98
N THR A 12 -0.76 4.76 -20.23
CA THR A 12 0.40 4.45 -19.37
C THR A 12 0.09 4.88 -17.94
N ASP A 13 0.33 3.99 -16.98
CA ASP A 13 0.21 4.36 -15.56
C ASP A 13 1.34 5.35 -15.22
N LEU A 14 0.97 6.59 -14.92
CA LEU A 14 1.90 7.64 -14.54
C LEU A 14 2.16 7.65 -13.02
N ASN A 15 1.46 6.81 -12.26
CA ASN A 15 1.49 6.81 -10.80
C ASN A 15 2.71 6.07 -10.22
N ARG A 16 3.88 6.70 -10.36
CA ARG A 16 5.14 6.19 -9.78
C ARG A 16 5.10 6.06 -8.26
N ASN A 17 4.21 6.79 -7.60
CA ASN A 17 4.09 6.83 -6.14
C ASN A 17 3.54 5.55 -5.53
N THR A 18 2.66 4.84 -6.24
CA THR A 18 2.03 3.61 -5.75
C THR A 18 2.15 2.42 -6.69
N GLU A 19 2.73 2.60 -7.89
CA GLU A 19 2.93 1.49 -8.86
C GLU A 19 3.73 0.34 -8.28
N TRP A 20 4.66 0.61 -7.34
CA TRP A 20 5.53 -0.40 -6.76
C TRP A 20 4.77 -1.49 -6.03
N PHE A 21 3.51 -1.25 -5.62
CA PHE A 21 2.63 -2.30 -5.07
C PHE A 21 2.28 -3.40 -6.08
N THR A 22 2.48 -3.15 -7.38
CA THR A 22 2.25 -4.14 -8.44
C THR A 22 3.45 -5.06 -8.67
N TYR A 23 4.61 -4.76 -8.09
CA TYR A 23 5.83 -5.55 -8.30
C TYR A 23 5.76 -6.92 -7.60
N PRO A 24 6.33 -7.96 -8.22
CA PRO A 24 6.39 -9.28 -7.62
C PRO A 24 7.20 -9.22 -6.32
N GLY A 25 6.70 -9.87 -5.27
CA GLY A 25 7.39 -9.99 -3.98
C GLY A 25 7.06 -8.91 -2.95
N VAL A 26 6.33 -7.85 -3.31
CA VAL A 26 5.97 -6.76 -2.36
C VAL A 26 5.27 -7.29 -1.12
N TRP A 27 4.36 -8.24 -1.28
CA TRP A 27 3.62 -8.82 -0.16
C TRP A 27 4.52 -9.60 0.79
N ILE A 28 5.49 -10.34 0.23
CA ILE A 28 6.47 -11.08 1.02
C ILE A 28 7.35 -10.09 1.79
N THR A 29 7.87 -9.08 1.11
CA THR A 29 8.65 -8.00 1.75
C THR A 29 7.85 -7.33 2.86
N TYR A 30 6.57 -7.05 2.65
CA TYR A 30 5.69 -6.46 3.65
C TYR A 30 5.57 -7.34 4.90
N ILE A 31 5.30 -8.64 4.72
CA ILE A 31 5.19 -9.61 5.82
C ILE A 31 6.52 -9.73 6.56
N LEU A 32 7.64 -9.74 5.84
CA LEU A 32 8.97 -9.77 6.45
C LEU A 32 9.24 -8.51 7.28
N ILE A 33 8.86 -7.31 6.80
CA ILE A 33 8.99 -6.07 7.57
C ILE A 33 8.21 -6.17 8.88
N LEU A 34 6.97 -6.68 8.86
CA LEU A 34 6.18 -6.86 10.08
C LEU A 34 6.84 -7.85 11.04
N PHE A 35 7.30 -9.00 10.53
CA PHE A 35 7.95 -10.02 11.33
C PHE A 35 9.25 -9.54 11.97
N PHE A 36 10.13 -8.87 11.22
CA PHE A 36 11.36 -8.30 11.75
C PHE A 36 11.09 -7.13 12.71
N SER A 37 10.04 -6.34 12.47
CA SER A 37 9.62 -5.30 13.44
C SER A 37 9.22 -5.92 14.77
N TRP A 38 8.48 -7.03 14.73
CA TRP A 38 8.12 -7.79 15.93
C TRP A 38 9.34 -8.36 16.65
N LEU A 39 10.28 -8.98 15.92
CA LEU A 39 11.54 -9.44 16.49
C LEU A 39 12.34 -8.30 17.13
N MET A 40 12.42 -7.15 16.47
CA MET A 40 13.10 -5.96 17.00
C MET A 40 12.46 -5.49 18.31
N VAL A 41 11.12 -5.39 18.36
CA VAL A 41 10.41 -4.99 19.58
C VAL A 41 10.65 -6.01 20.71
N LEU A 42 10.60 -7.31 20.40
CA LEU A 42 10.94 -8.35 21.37
C LEU A 42 12.36 -8.20 21.92
N SER A 43 13.35 -8.05 21.03
CA SER A 43 14.76 -7.98 21.41
C SER A 43 15.11 -6.71 22.17
N VAL A 44 14.52 -5.56 21.82
CA VAL A 44 14.84 -4.27 22.44
C VAL A 44 14.12 -4.09 23.77
N PHE A 45 12.84 -4.48 23.87
CA PHE A 45 12.04 -4.23 25.08
C PHE A 45 11.97 -5.42 26.04
N GLY A 46 12.36 -6.63 25.61
CA GLY A 46 12.28 -7.84 26.45
C GLY A 46 10.86 -8.17 26.92
N CYS A 47 9.84 -7.72 26.19
CA CYS A 47 8.44 -7.87 26.57
C CYS A 47 7.86 -9.22 26.11
N SER A 48 6.62 -9.53 26.52
CA SER A 48 5.93 -10.72 26.04
C SER A 48 5.62 -10.64 24.54
N SER A 49 5.48 -11.79 23.88
CA SER A 49 5.12 -11.88 22.46
C SER A 49 3.84 -11.12 22.11
N GLY A 50 2.82 -11.17 22.98
CA GLY A 50 1.57 -10.45 22.81
C GLY A 50 1.75 -8.93 22.87
N MET A 51 2.57 -8.44 23.82
CA MET A 51 2.86 -7.00 23.92
C MET A 51 3.63 -6.50 22.68
N ALA A 52 4.57 -7.30 22.18
CA ALA A 52 5.31 -6.95 20.97
C ALA A 52 4.38 -6.83 19.75
N TRP A 53 3.41 -7.72 19.59
CA TRP A 53 2.39 -7.61 18.53
C TRP A 53 1.53 -6.36 18.70
N THR A 54 1.06 -6.05 19.90
CA THR A 54 0.31 -4.81 20.17
C THR A 54 1.08 -3.57 19.75
N ILE A 55 2.38 -3.49 20.08
CA ILE A 55 3.23 -2.36 19.69
C ILE A 55 3.37 -2.28 18.17
N VAL A 56 3.66 -3.40 17.51
CA VAL A 56 3.77 -3.46 16.05
C VAL A 56 2.46 -3.05 15.38
N HIS A 57 1.30 -3.48 15.90
CA HIS A 57 -0.01 -3.10 15.38
C HIS A 57 -0.23 -1.59 15.53
N LEU A 58 0.00 -1.00 16.71
CA LEU A 58 -0.16 0.44 16.90
C LEU A 58 0.76 1.26 15.98
N CYS A 59 2.04 0.86 15.87
CA CYS A 59 2.98 1.51 14.96
C CYS A 59 2.55 1.36 13.49
N HIS A 60 2.12 0.17 13.09
CA HIS A 60 1.60 -0.11 11.76
C HIS A 60 0.39 0.76 11.43
N PHE A 61 -0.57 0.87 12.35
CA PHE A 61 -1.74 1.73 12.19
C PHE A 61 -1.34 3.19 11.97
N ILE A 62 -0.45 3.73 12.82
CA ILE A 62 0.01 5.13 12.70
C ILE A 62 0.67 5.37 11.33
N VAL A 63 1.60 4.50 10.93
CA VAL A 63 2.33 4.64 9.66
C VAL A 63 1.37 4.51 8.47
N THR A 64 0.58 3.44 8.41
CA THR A 64 -0.31 3.18 7.28
C THR A 64 -1.42 4.22 7.17
N TYR A 65 -1.98 4.70 8.29
CA TYR A 65 -2.94 5.80 8.27
C TYR A 65 -2.34 7.08 7.69
N GLN A 66 -1.15 7.46 8.17
CA GLN A 66 -0.47 8.66 7.68
C GLN A 66 -0.20 8.59 6.16
N PHE A 67 0.36 7.47 5.67
CA PHE A 67 0.69 7.37 4.25
C PHE A 67 -0.54 7.10 3.38
N PHE A 68 -1.38 6.12 3.71
CA PHE A 68 -2.48 5.72 2.84
C PHE A 68 -3.68 6.65 2.91
N HIS A 69 -4.01 7.19 4.08
CA HIS A 69 -5.28 7.89 4.28
C HIS A 69 -5.13 9.39 4.52
N TRP A 70 -3.96 9.88 4.93
CA TRP A 70 -3.73 11.30 5.20
C TRP A 70 -2.93 12.01 4.10
N LYS A 71 -1.78 11.45 3.69
CA LYS A 71 -0.92 12.04 2.67
C LYS A 71 -1.60 12.04 1.30
N LYS A 72 -1.50 13.19 0.61
CA LYS A 72 -2.04 13.41 -0.75
C LYS A 72 -0.96 13.84 -1.73
N GLY A 73 -1.22 13.63 -3.01
CA GLY A 73 -0.31 13.99 -4.10
C GLY A 73 0.86 13.03 -4.27
N THR A 74 1.79 13.41 -5.14
CA THR A 74 3.03 12.69 -5.39
C THR A 74 4.19 13.68 -5.50
N PRO A 75 5.44 13.22 -5.34
CA PRO A 75 6.62 14.05 -5.61
C PRO A 75 7.04 14.07 -7.09
N PHE A 76 6.28 13.44 -8.00
CA PHE A 76 6.66 13.21 -9.40
C PHE A 76 6.01 14.24 -10.32
N ALA A 77 6.81 15.03 -11.04
CA ALA A 77 6.30 16.08 -11.93
C ALA A 77 5.67 15.53 -13.22
N GLU A 78 6.00 14.29 -13.58
CA GLU A 78 5.52 13.58 -14.78
C GLU A 78 4.01 13.32 -14.75
N ASP A 79 3.39 13.33 -13.57
CA ASP A 79 1.95 13.13 -13.39
C ASP A 79 1.10 14.38 -13.69
N GLN A 80 1.74 15.52 -13.96
CA GLN A 80 1.10 16.82 -14.22
C GLN A 80 0.07 17.26 -13.15
N GLY A 81 0.26 16.80 -11.91
CA GLY A 81 -0.59 17.11 -10.78
C GLY A 81 -1.92 16.35 -10.73
N VAL A 82 -2.12 15.34 -11.59
CA VAL A 82 -3.39 14.59 -11.65
C VAL A 82 -3.75 13.91 -10.32
N TYR A 83 -2.75 13.59 -9.49
CA TYR A 83 -2.92 12.92 -8.19
C TYR A 83 -2.91 13.89 -6.99
N ASN A 84 -2.74 15.20 -7.17
CA ASN A 84 -2.56 16.18 -6.08
C ASN A 84 -3.67 16.18 -5.02
N ARG A 85 -4.90 15.81 -5.43
CA ARG A 85 -6.07 15.79 -4.54
C ARG A 85 -6.37 14.42 -3.94
N LEU A 86 -5.66 13.38 -4.40
CA LEU A 86 -5.88 11.99 -4.05
C LEU A 86 -4.89 11.55 -2.98
N THR A 87 -5.41 10.82 -1.99
CA THR A 87 -4.61 10.08 -1.02
C THR A 87 -3.87 8.93 -1.68
N TRP A 88 -2.83 8.40 -1.05
CA TRP A 88 -2.15 7.23 -1.60
C TRP A 88 -3.08 6.02 -1.71
N TRP A 89 -4.04 5.87 -0.80
CA TRP A 89 -5.08 4.84 -0.91
C TRP A 89 -5.92 5.02 -2.16
N GLU A 90 -6.33 6.24 -2.52
CA GLU A 90 -7.10 6.51 -3.73
C GLU A 90 -6.26 6.33 -4.99
N GLN A 91 -4.96 6.58 -4.90
CA GLN A 91 -3.99 6.42 -5.98
C GLN A 91 -3.74 4.94 -6.36
N ILE A 92 -3.69 4.02 -5.39
CA ILE A 92 -3.39 2.59 -5.63
C ILE A 92 -4.34 2.01 -6.69
N GLU A 93 -3.76 1.42 -7.74
CA GLU A 93 -4.49 0.76 -8.84
C GLU A 93 -5.62 1.64 -9.40
N ASN A 94 -5.36 2.94 -9.55
CA ASN A 94 -6.28 3.93 -10.12
C ASN A 94 -7.64 3.98 -9.41
N GLY A 95 -7.66 3.82 -8.09
CA GLY A 95 -8.92 3.89 -7.33
C GLY A 95 -9.79 2.63 -7.42
N LYS A 96 -9.37 1.60 -8.18
CA LYS A 96 -10.20 0.41 -8.42
C LYS A 96 -10.40 -0.36 -7.11
N GLN A 97 -11.66 -0.57 -6.73
CA GLN A 97 -12.01 -1.27 -5.50
C GLN A 97 -11.81 -2.79 -5.62
N LEU A 98 -11.62 -3.45 -4.47
CA LEU A 98 -11.55 -4.92 -4.33
C LEU A 98 -10.49 -5.62 -5.20
N THR A 99 -9.48 -4.87 -5.62
CA THR A 99 -8.28 -5.43 -6.24
C THR A 99 -7.53 -6.30 -5.24
N ARG A 100 -6.64 -7.13 -5.77
CA ARG A 100 -5.87 -8.07 -4.96
C ARG A 100 -5.03 -7.33 -3.91
N ASN A 101 -4.35 -6.24 -4.29
CA ASN A 101 -3.52 -5.45 -3.37
C ASN A 101 -4.34 -4.71 -2.32
N ARG A 102 -5.48 -4.10 -2.69
CA ARG A 102 -6.35 -3.44 -1.71
C ARG A 102 -6.90 -4.44 -0.70
N LYS A 103 -7.32 -5.62 -1.13
CA LYS A 103 -7.75 -6.69 -0.22
C LYS A 103 -6.65 -7.08 0.74
N PHE A 104 -5.44 -7.27 0.25
CA PHE A 104 -4.28 -7.55 1.10
C PHE A 104 -4.06 -6.44 2.15
N LEU A 105 -3.98 -5.19 1.71
CA LEU A 105 -3.74 -4.04 2.60
C LEU A 105 -4.88 -3.80 3.61
N THR A 106 -6.11 -4.18 3.29
CA THR A 106 -7.24 -4.14 4.23
C THR A 106 -7.20 -5.30 5.23
N VAL A 107 -6.80 -6.51 4.80
CA VAL A 107 -6.80 -7.70 5.67
C VAL A 107 -5.65 -7.68 6.69
N VAL A 108 -4.48 -7.17 6.31
CA VAL A 108 -3.31 -7.14 7.20
C VAL A 108 -3.61 -6.53 8.58
N PRO A 109 -4.13 -5.29 8.72
CA PRO A 109 -4.42 -4.71 10.04
C PRO A 109 -5.54 -5.43 10.80
N VAL A 110 -6.36 -6.24 10.13
CA VAL A 110 -7.41 -7.05 10.80
C VAL A 110 -6.82 -8.30 11.45
N VAL A 111 -5.73 -8.83 10.87
CA VAL A 111 -5.06 -10.06 11.33
C VAL A 111 -3.93 -9.76 12.31
N LEU A 112 -3.34 -8.56 12.24
CA LEU A 112 -2.24 -8.10 13.09
C LEU A 112 -2.67 -7.88 14.54
#